data_AF-A0A5K1K387-F1
#
_entry.id   AF-A0A5K1K387-F1
#
_cell.length_a   1.000
_cell.length_b   1.000
_cell.length_c   1.000
_cell.angle_alpha   90.00
_cell.angle_beta   90.00
_cell.angle_gamma   90.00
#
_symmetry.space_group_name_H-M   'P 1'
#
loop_
_entity.id
_entity.type
_entity.pdbx_description
1 polymer ?
#
loop_
_entity_poly.entity_id
_entity_poly.type
_entity_poly.pdbx_seq_one_letter_code
_entity_poly.pdbx_strand_id
1 'polypeptide(L)'
;MLYSATAWSWLTRDCVARIQEIISAIDRDAAAFASSSDWLAVLVRDVFAKVQQGGPAAYQASRYLPWIESPSRTTSAYTSIRQQSDAAAHTSKTVLHLLRKWLCFPNNTSLLASYFVIHVLNAFKNADVLMLPGVWGAYRSVQASILGTNKRSSSLQLEMLDPFVRAIQQLPLSESQTEERRAMEEISAILDKCLPGLRSLVESLANPLIGSPPTQPEGNNSLSTSVSFGSTSSPRTSLINNASEDFSTSEEEWLIHELVALQPQLTCTNEPSSVGEQGIETLLSFVAELLPLINLNAIPPQLTPLQSLVNSNHDFFLPFRERAPSRLRLTSPEGPFHSHHADSPGAFPSWVISRALLFNSQVLLKCTHGYFCDLAAWNALLSTQGFDPHKNESLDQFFNIRCYGTPQPRRRSGNDFVPRYFAQEAEWRQLEEHHSPAPIPFLTCVQWFLDQPLAMVGDLTAYLLAADLTYTGKVTSPTLNEVGRAIWTMKAGSLAGLVFLGFLASEKASLQQITSAFNRLYEGLDARLTEEDKASMGWDPIMAEHLLCKITRTKRKDGQGGRPKGPKARGHRSWV
;
A
#
# COMPACT_ATOMS: atom_id res chain seq x y z
N MET A 1 -1.75 -20.28 -8.05
CA MET A 1 -0.31 -20.38 -8.37
C MET A 1 -0.10 -20.53 -9.87
N LEU A 2 -0.73 -21.54 -10.50
CA LEU A 2 -0.64 -21.82 -11.93
C LEU A 2 -0.89 -20.61 -12.83
N TYR A 3 -2.00 -19.87 -12.67
CA TYR A 3 -2.25 -18.66 -13.47
C TYR A 3 -1.10 -17.63 -13.43
N SER A 4 -0.47 -17.43 -12.27
CA SER A 4 0.69 -16.54 -12.15
C SER A 4 1.90 -17.11 -12.90
N ALA A 5 2.16 -18.41 -12.75
CA ALA A 5 3.22 -19.11 -13.47
C ALA A 5 3.03 -19.05 -14.99
N THR A 6 1.83 -19.33 -15.48
CA THR A 6 1.47 -19.25 -16.90
C THR A 6 1.61 -17.83 -17.44
N ALA A 7 1.09 -16.82 -16.75
CA ALA A 7 1.19 -15.43 -17.18
C ALA A 7 2.65 -14.95 -17.26
N TRP A 8 3.48 -15.27 -16.25
CA TRP A 8 4.89 -14.92 -16.27
C TRP A 8 5.66 -15.71 -17.33
N SER A 9 5.40 -17.01 -17.49
CA SER A 9 6.01 -17.83 -18.54
C SER A 9 5.71 -17.28 -19.93
N TRP A 10 4.45 -16.94 -20.21
CA TRP A 10 4.07 -16.31 -21.47
C TRP A 10 4.87 -15.04 -21.73
N LEU A 11 4.97 -14.16 -20.74
CA LEU A 11 5.67 -12.88 -20.89
C LEU A 11 7.20 -13.04 -21.03
N THR A 12 7.83 -13.90 -20.24
CA THR A 12 9.31 -13.96 -20.17
C THR A 12 9.92 -15.00 -21.09
N ARG A 13 9.14 -15.96 -21.58
CA ARG A 13 9.60 -16.99 -22.52
C ARG A 13 8.97 -16.79 -23.89
N ASP A 14 7.65 -16.90 -23.97
CA ASP A 14 6.96 -16.98 -25.26
C ASP A 14 7.00 -15.63 -26.00
N CYS A 15 6.72 -14.52 -25.30
CA CYS A 15 6.88 -13.19 -25.86
C CYS A 15 8.33 -12.87 -26.20
N VAL A 16 9.30 -13.29 -25.38
CA VAL A 16 10.73 -13.00 -25.64
C VAL A 16 11.21 -13.69 -26.90
N ALA A 17 10.91 -14.98 -27.06
CA ALA A 17 11.22 -15.73 -28.27
C ALA A 17 10.59 -15.07 -29.50
N ARG A 18 9.30 -14.72 -29.41
CA ARG A 18 8.58 -14.05 -30.50
C ARG A 18 9.16 -12.67 -30.83
N ILE A 19 9.53 -11.87 -29.84
CA ILE A 19 10.18 -10.56 -30.04
C ILE A 19 11.52 -10.74 -30.77
N GLN A 20 12.32 -11.73 -30.38
CA GLN A 20 13.62 -12.00 -31.02
C GLN A 20 13.46 -12.44 -32.50
N GLU A 21 12.49 -13.30 -32.78
CA GLU A 21 12.12 -13.68 -34.16
C GLU A 21 11.75 -12.46 -35.01
N ILE A 22 10.90 -11.57 -34.46
CA ILE A 22 10.46 -10.36 -35.15
C ILE A 22 11.64 -9.42 -35.39
N ILE A 23 12.51 -9.19 -34.40
CA ILE A 23 13.70 -8.34 -34.56
C ILE A 23 14.60 -8.89 -35.68
N SER A 24 14.88 -10.19 -35.65
CA SER A 24 15.70 -10.85 -36.70
C SER A 24 15.07 -10.75 -38.09
N ALA A 25 13.74 -10.73 -38.18
CA ALA A 25 13.04 -10.56 -39.44
C ALA A 25 13.06 -9.10 -39.93
N ILE A 26 12.92 -8.12 -39.02
CA ILE A 26 13.04 -6.68 -39.33
C ILE A 26 14.45 -6.37 -39.86
N ASP A 27 15.49 -6.96 -39.27
CA ASP A 27 16.87 -6.77 -39.74
C ASP A 27 17.10 -7.29 -41.17
N ARG A 28 16.30 -8.26 -41.63
CA ARG A 28 16.35 -8.78 -43.01
C ARG A 28 15.50 -7.95 -43.97
N ASP A 29 14.30 -7.59 -43.56
CA ASP A 29 13.35 -6.82 -44.36
C ASP A 29 12.40 -6.01 -43.46
N ALA A 30 12.77 -4.76 -43.19
CA ALA A 30 11.95 -3.84 -42.40
C ALA A 30 10.62 -3.48 -43.10
N ALA A 31 10.58 -3.53 -44.44
CA ALA A 31 9.39 -3.14 -45.21
C ALA A 31 8.26 -4.17 -45.05
N ALA A 32 8.59 -5.45 -44.88
CA ALA A 32 7.61 -6.51 -44.64
C ALA A 32 6.73 -6.26 -43.39
N PHE A 33 7.22 -5.50 -42.41
CA PHE A 33 6.48 -5.20 -41.18
C PHE A 33 5.71 -3.89 -41.22
N ALA A 34 5.78 -3.12 -42.32
CA ALA A 34 5.04 -1.86 -42.45
C ALA A 34 3.52 -2.06 -42.37
N SER A 35 3.02 -3.16 -42.93
CA SER A 35 1.59 -3.52 -43.04
C SER A 35 1.15 -4.67 -42.12
N SER A 36 1.98 -5.09 -41.16
CA SER A 36 1.63 -6.20 -40.27
C SER A 36 0.41 -5.87 -39.40
N SER A 37 -0.53 -6.82 -39.30
CA SER A 37 -1.65 -6.78 -38.35
C SER A 37 -1.34 -7.46 -37.00
N ASP A 38 -0.19 -8.12 -36.88
CA ASP A 38 0.30 -8.68 -35.62
C ASP A 38 0.71 -7.52 -34.70
N TRP A 39 -0.08 -7.31 -33.67
CA TRP A 39 0.09 -6.21 -32.72
C TRP A 39 1.46 -6.20 -32.04
N LEU A 40 2.04 -7.37 -31.77
CA LEU A 40 3.36 -7.48 -31.15
C LEU A 40 4.43 -7.11 -32.16
N ALA A 41 4.27 -7.51 -33.42
CA ALA A 41 5.18 -7.13 -34.48
C ALA A 41 5.20 -5.62 -34.73
N VAL A 42 4.03 -4.97 -34.71
CA VAL A 42 3.91 -3.51 -34.82
C VAL A 42 4.59 -2.81 -33.64
N LEU A 43 4.40 -3.30 -32.41
CA LEU A 43 5.07 -2.76 -31.22
C LEU A 43 6.59 -2.91 -31.29
N VAL A 44 7.09 -4.10 -31.61
CA VAL A 44 8.52 -4.39 -31.71
C VAL A 44 9.18 -3.51 -32.77
N ARG A 45 8.56 -3.38 -33.95
CA ARG A 45 9.03 -2.50 -35.03
C ARG A 45 9.15 -1.05 -34.58
N ASP A 46 8.08 -0.51 -33.98
CA ASP A 46 8.05 0.89 -33.55
C ASP A 46 9.11 1.17 -32.47
N VAL A 47 9.25 0.25 -31.51
CA VAL A 47 10.29 0.34 -30.47
C VAL A 47 11.69 0.22 -31.08
N PHE A 48 11.93 -0.76 -31.96
CA PHE A 48 13.22 -0.99 -32.60
C PHE A 48 13.68 0.24 -33.39
N ALA A 49 12.80 0.83 -34.20
CA ALA A 49 13.08 2.07 -34.92
C ALA A 49 13.43 3.24 -33.98
N LYS A 50 12.73 3.35 -32.85
CA LYS A 50 13.03 4.39 -31.82
C LYS A 50 14.31 4.12 -31.04
N VAL A 51 14.66 2.86 -30.83
CA VAL A 51 15.94 2.45 -30.24
C VAL A 51 17.11 2.82 -31.15
N GLN A 52 16.97 2.64 -32.47
CA GLN A 52 17.99 3.07 -33.44
C GLN A 52 18.12 4.59 -33.52
N GLN A 53 17.01 5.33 -33.45
CA GLN A 53 17.01 6.80 -33.47
C GLN A 53 17.55 7.42 -32.17
N GLY A 54 17.34 6.75 -31.03
CA GLY A 54 17.63 7.27 -29.70
C GLY A 54 16.59 8.30 -29.21
N GLY A 55 16.65 8.60 -27.91
CA GLY A 55 15.81 9.61 -27.26
C GLY A 55 14.60 9.06 -26.49
N PRO A 56 13.77 9.94 -25.92
CA PRO A 56 12.53 9.55 -25.25
C PRO A 56 11.41 9.28 -26.26
N ALA A 57 10.64 8.23 -26.04
CA ALA A 57 9.43 7.92 -26.81
C ALA A 57 8.27 7.61 -25.87
N ALA A 58 7.06 8.02 -26.27
CA ALA A 58 5.82 7.73 -25.57
C ALA A 58 5.00 6.71 -26.38
N TYR A 59 4.59 5.63 -25.72
CA TYR A 59 3.81 4.56 -26.33
C TYR A 59 2.44 4.47 -25.67
N GLN A 60 1.38 4.44 -26.47
CA GLN A 60 0.00 4.28 -26.01
C GLN A 60 -0.43 2.81 -26.12
N ALA A 61 -0.88 2.22 -25.02
CA ALA A 61 -1.26 0.81 -24.98
C ALA A 61 -2.35 0.44 -26.00
N SER A 62 -3.38 1.28 -26.15
CA SER A 62 -4.54 1.03 -27.03
C SER A 62 -4.16 0.88 -28.51
N ARG A 63 -3.04 1.49 -28.94
CA ARG A 63 -2.52 1.34 -30.30
C ARG A 63 -2.04 -0.09 -30.60
N TYR A 64 -1.56 -0.79 -29.58
CA TYR A 64 -0.96 -2.12 -29.71
C TYR A 64 -1.79 -3.22 -29.05
N LEU A 65 -2.75 -2.89 -28.21
CA LEU A 65 -3.55 -3.86 -27.47
C LEU A 65 -5.01 -3.42 -27.60
N PRO A 66 -5.70 -3.77 -28.70
CA PRO A 66 -7.02 -3.23 -29.02
C PRO A 66 -8.10 -3.59 -27.99
N TRP A 67 -7.85 -4.59 -27.15
CA TRP A 67 -8.74 -5.02 -26.06
C TRP A 67 -8.49 -4.29 -24.73
N ILE A 68 -7.54 -3.36 -24.65
CA ILE A 68 -7.38 -2.51 -23.46
C ILE A 68 -8.24 -1.27 -23.64
N GLU A 69 -9.35 -1.22 -22.91
CA GLU A 69 -10.28 -0.09 -22.88
C GLU A 69 -9.63 1.21 -22.37
N SER A 70 -10.21 2.35 -22.77
CA SER A 70 -9.75 3.69 -22.37
C SER A 70 -10.11 4.03 -20.92
N PRO A 71 -9.28 4.83 -20.21
CA PRO A 71 -8.19 5.65 -20.72
C PRO A 71 -6.89 4.87 -20.99
N SER A 72 -6.39 4.96 -22.23
CA SER A 72 -5.19 4.24 -22.64
C SER A 72 -3.96 4.70 -21.85
N ARG A 73 -3.21 3.76 -21.28
CA ARG A 73 -1.99 4.07 -20.52
C ARG A 73 -0.86 4.49 -21.47
N THR A 74 -0.49 5.76 -21.44
CA THR A 74 0.75 6.23 -22.07
C THR A 74 1.94 5.89 -21.18
N THR A 75 2.94 5.19 -21.72
CA THR A 75 4.20 4.89 -21.01
C THR A 75 5.37 5.48 -21.77
N SER A 76 6.14 6.33 -21.10
CA SER A 76 7.39 6.87 -21.63
C SER A 76 8.51 5.86 -21.39
N ALA A 77 9.28 5.57 -22.43
CA ALA A 77 10.52 4.80 -22.35
C ALA A 77 11.67 5.59 -22.96
N TYR A 78 12.84 5.48 -22.35
CA TYR A 78 14.06 6.07 -22.88
C TYR A 78 14.81 5.00 -23.67
N THR A 79 15.08 5.28 -24.94
CA THR A 79 15.58 4.28 -25.90
C THR A 79 16.98 4.65 -26.41
N SER A 80 17.83 5.25 -25.59
CA SER A 80 19.23 5.51 -26.00
C SER A 80 20.09 4.25 -25.87
N ILE A 81 20.78 3.88 -26.95
CA ILE A 81 21.81 2.85 -26.94
C ILE A 81 23.20 3.48 -27.12
N ARG A 82 24.23 2.85 -26.52
CA ARG A 82 25.63 3.27 -26.69
C ARG A 82 26.26 2.68 -27.95
N GLN A 83 25.83 1.47 -28.33
CA GLN A 83 26.32 0.72 -29.49
C GLN A 83 25.15 0.12 -30.25
N GLN A 84 25.24 0.12 -31.58
CA GLN A 84 24.18 -0.39 -32.45
C GLN A 84 23.95 -1.89 -32.30
N SER A 85 24.99 -2.66 -31.94
CA SER A 85 24.91 -4.09 -31.63
C SER A 85 23.94 -4.41 -30.48
N ASP A 86 23.67 -3.44 -29.60
CA ASP A 86 22.79 -3.64 -28.44
C ASP A 86 21.30 -3.37 -28.77
N ALA A 87 20.98 -2.95 -29.99
CA ALA A 87 19.63 -2.53 -30.38
C ALA A 87 18.59 -3.64 -30.14
N ALA A 88 18.93 -4.89 -30.49
CA ALA A 88 18.04 -6.04 -30.30
C ALA A 88 17.72 -6.28 -28.81
N ALA A 89 18.75 -6.36 -27.97
CA ALA A 89 18.57 -6.59 -26.53
C ALA A 89 17.81 -5.44 -25.86
N HIS A 90 18.12 -4.20 -26.23
CA HIS A 90 17.45 -3.02 -25.67
C HIS A 90 15.98 -2.94 -26.12
N THR A 91 15.68 -3.33 -27.36
CA THR A 91 14.32 -3.45 -27.88
C THR A 91 13.52 -4.47 -27.09
N SER A 92 14.04 -5.69 -26.93
CA SER A 92 13.38 -6.74 -26.13
C SER A 92 13.09 -6.26 -24.70
N LYS A 93 14.08 -5.65 -24.04
CA LYS A 93 13.91 -5.11 -22.68
C LYS A 93 12.82 -4.03 -22.63
N THR A 94 12.79 -3.13 -23.61
CA THR A 94 11.82 -2.03 -23.67
C THR A 94 10.41 -2.55 -23.92
N VAL A 95 10.23 -3.47 -24.87
CA VAL A 95 8.93 -4.10 -25.17
C VAL A 95 8.40 -4.84 -23.93
N LEU A 96 9.23 -5.65 -23.26
CA LEU A 96 8.82 -6.31 -22.01
C LEU A 96 8.46 -5.31 -20.91
N HIS A 97 9.18 -4.20 -20.80
CA HIS A 97 8.84 -3.15 -19.83
C HIS A 97 7.47 -2.55 -20.09
N LEU A 98 7.16 -2.23 -21.36
CA LEU A 98 5.87 -1.70 -21.78
C LEU A 98 4.75 -2.71 -21.48
N LEU A 99 4.91 -3.97 -21.89
CA LEU A 99 3.93 -5.03 -21.62
C LEU A 99 3.68 -5.23 -20.13
N ARG A 100 4.74 -5.22 -19.30
CA ARG A 100 4.59 -5.32 -17.84
C ARG A 100 3.76 -4.17 -17.28
N LYS A 101 3.99 -2.95 -17.74
CA LYS A 101 3.27 -1.74 -17.29
C LYS A 101 1.81 -1.76 -17.74
N TRP A 102 1.56 -2.07 -19.00
CA TRP A 102 0.22 -2.07 -19.58
C TRP A 102 -0.65 -3.19 -19.02
N LEU A 103 -0.11 -4.41 -18.93
CA LEU A 103 -0.83 -5.58 -18.42
C LEU A 103 -0.75 -5.74 -16.89
N CYS A 104 -0.29 -4.70 -16.19
CA CYS A 104 -0.20 -4.67 -14.73
C CYS A 104 0.59 -5.84 -14.10
N PHE A 105 1.63 -6.35 -14.78
CA PHE A 105 2.47 -7.37 -14.19
C PHE A 105 3.09 -6.84 -12.89
N PRO A 106 3.11 -7.63 -11.81
CA PRO A 106 3.64 -7.17 -10.55
C PRO A 106 5.17 -6.97 -10.57
N ASN A 107 5.73 -6.84 -9.36
CA ASN A 107 7.17 -6.71 -9.14
C ASN A 107 7.93 -8.04 -9.33
N ASN A 108 9.27 -7.99 -9.25
CA ASN A 108 10.10 -9.18 -9.43
C ASN A 108 9.92 -10.24 -8.33
N THR A 109 9.34 -9.89 -7.16
CA THR A 109 8.99 -10.90 -6.15
C THR A 109 7.93 -11.86 -6.69
N SER A 110 6.93 -11.35 -7.42
CA SER A 110 5.92 -12.19 -8.08
C SER A 110 6.49 -13.00 -9.23
N LEU A 111 7.44 -12.44 -9.98
CA LEU A 111 8.20 -13.17 -11.01
C LEU A 111 8.90 -14.37 -10.39
N LEU A 112 9.67 -14.17 -9.32
CA LEU A 112 10.37 -15.27 -8.63
C LEU A 112 9.41 -16.31 -8.03
N ALA A 113 8.30 -15.88 -7.44
CA ALA A 113 7.29 -16.81 -6.93
C ALA A 113 6.68 -17.66 -8.06
N SER A 114 6.57 -17.10 -9.26
CA SER A 114 6.06 -17.81 -10.43
C SER A 114 7.08 -18.80 -10.99
N TYR A 115 8.36 -18.41 -11.05
CA TYR A 115 9.43 -19.33 -11.44
C TYR A 115 9.66 -20.42 -10.40
N PHE A 116 9.49 -20.15 -9.10
CA PHE A 116 9.44 -21.18 -8.06
C PHE A 116 8.42 -22.26 -8.42
N VAL A 117 7.19 -21.89 -8.81
CA VAL A 117 6.15 -22.83 -9.23
C VAL A 117 6.60 -23.63 -10.47
N ILE A 118 7.17 -22.97 -11.48
CA ILE A 118 7.66 -23.64 -12.70
C ILE A 118 8.75 -24.67 -12.35
N HIS A 119 9.67 -24.34 -11.46
CA HIS A 119 10.73 -25.26 -11.02
C HIS A 119 10.19 -26.43 -10.19
N VAL A 120 9.22 -26.19 -9.30
CA VAL A 120 8.53 -27.24 -8.54
C VAL A 120 7.81 -28.21 -9.48
N LEU A 121 7.04 -27.70 -10.44
CA LEU A 121 6.36 -28.52 -11.44
C LEU A 121 7.34 -29.31 -12.29
N ASN A 122 8.47 -28.70 -12.66
CA ASN A 122 9.50 -29.37 -13.45
C ASN A 122 10.26 -30.45 -12.68
N ALA A 123 10.51 -30.25 -11.39
CA ALA A 123 11.20 -31.23 -10.55
C ALA A 123 10.29 -32.44 -10.29
N PHE A 124 9.04 -32.20 -9.90
CA PHE A 124 8.17 -33.28 -9.44
C PHE A 124 7.25 -33.84 -10.52
N LYS A 125 7.07 -33.19 -11.68
CA LYS A 125 6.19 -33.67 -12.77
C LYS A 125 4.78 -34.05 -12.29
N ASN A 126 4.30 -33.38 -11.25
CA ASN A 126 2.98 -33.56 -10.65
C ASN A 126 2.53 -32.19 -10.13
N ALA A 127 1.38 -31.71 -10.61
CA ALA A 127 0.87 -30.39 -10.24
C ALA A 127 0.15 -30.36 -8.89
N ASP A 128 -0.28 -31.52 -8.38
CA ASP A 128 -0.95 -31.65 -7.08
C ASP A 128 0.00 -31.31 -5.92
N VAL A 129 1.31 -31.34 -6.15
CA VAL A 129 2.32 -30.88 -5.18
C VAL A 129 2.12 -29.40 -4.78
N LEU A 130 1.47 -28.61 -5.63
CA LEU A 130 1.13 -27.23 -5.33
C LEU A 130 0.06 -27.11 -4.24
N MET A 131 -0.65 -28.18 -3.92
CA MET A 131 -1.64 -28.19 -2.82
C MET A 131 -0.99 -28.37 -1.45
N LEU A 132 0.30 -28.72 -1.40
CA LEU A 132 1.00 -28.91 -0.13
C LEU A 132 1.16 -27.58 0.62
N PRO A 133 0.82 -27.52 1.93
CA PRO A 133 0.91 -26.29 2.73
C PRO A 133 2.30 -25.64 2.70
N GLY A 134 3.37 -26.45 2.70
CA GLY A 134 4.75 -25.96 2.62
C GLY A 134 5.06 -25.26 1.29
N VAL A 135 4.54 -25.78 0.18
CA VAL A 135 4.72 -25.18 -1.16
C VAL A 135 3.96 -23.87 -1.26
N TRP A 136 2.73 -23.82 -0.75
CA TRP A 136 1.96 -22.58 -0.69
C TRP A 136 2.63 -21.52 0.18
N GLY A 137 3.14 -21.90 1.36
CA GLY A 137 3.91 -21.03 2.24
C GLY A 137 5.12 -20.43 1.51
N ALA A 138 5.94 -21.29 0.89
CA ALA A 138 7.10 -20.86 0.12
C ALA A 138 6.74 -19.92 -1.05
N TYR A 139 5.68 -20.20 -1.80
CA TYR A 139 5.20 -19.31 -2.86
C TYR A 139 4.83 -17.91 -2.33
N ARG A 140 4.17 -17.85 -1.16
CA ARG A 140 3.75 -16.58 -0.54
C ARG A 140 4.91 -15.75 -0.01
N SER A 141 6.02 -16.39 0.35
CA SER A 141 7.19 -15.74 0.95
C SER A 141 8.50 -16.15 0.29
N VAL A 142 8.54 -16.27 -1.04
CA VAL A 142 9.71 -16.78 -1.80
C VAL A 142 11.04 -16.12 -1.39
N GLN A 143 11.05 -14.81 -1.08
CA GLN A 143 12.26 -14.12 -0.64
C GLN A 143 12.78 -14.61 0.72
N ALA A 144 11.89 -14.83 1.68
CA ALA A 144 12.26 -15.28 3.01
C ALA A 144 12.50 -16.80 3.03
N SER A 145 11.60 -17.57 2.39
CA SER A 145 11.58 -19.03 2.44
C SER A 145 12.61 -19.68 1.51
N ILE A 146 12.87 -19.09 0.35
CA ILE A 146 13.76 -19.69 -0.67
C ILE A 146 15.10 -18.95 -0.73
N LEU A 147 15.07 -17.62 -0.74
CA LEU A 147 16.29 -16.82 -0.92
C LEU A 147 16.98 -16.43 0.40
N GLY A 148 16.32 -16.60 1.54
CA GLY A 148 16.83 -16.19 2.85
C GLY A 148 17.17 -14.68 2.94
N THR A 149 16.49 -13.81 2.17
CA THR A 149 16.87 -12.40 2.07
C THR A 149 15.68 -11.44 2.11
N ASN A 150 15.92 -10.23 2.63
CA ASN A 150 14.99 -9.11 2.64
C ASN A 150 15.37 -8.02 1.61
N LYS A 151 16.08 -8.39 0.53
CA LYS A 151 16.46 -7.48 -0.55
C LYS A 151 15.22 -6.77 -1.14
N ARG A 152 15.42 -5.54 -1.63
CA ARG A 152 14.37 -4.78 -2.32
C ARG A 152 13.92 -5.56 -3.56
N SER A 153 12.63 -5.47 -3.90
CA SER A 153 12.08 -6.20 -5.05
C SER A 153 12.79 -5.88 -6.37
N SER A 154 13.30 -4.67 -6.55
CA SER A 154 14.00 -4.26 -7.77
C SER A 154 15.38 -4.91 -7.96
N SER A 155 16.00 -5.40 -6.89
CA SER A 155 17.32 -6.08 -6.95
C SER A 155 17.21 -7.60 -7.05
N LEU A 156 16.00 -8.14 -7.12
CA LEU A 156 15.77 -9.56 -7.26
C LEU A 156 15.91 -9.97 -8.73
N GLN A 157 16.67 -11.03 -8.96
CA GLN A 157 16.95 -11.61 -10.27
C GLN A 157 16.64 -13.11 -10.25
N LEU A 158 16.37 -13.71 -11.43
CA LEU A 158 15.92 -15.09 -11.56
C LEU A 158 17.00 -16.10 -11.11
N GLU A 159 18.27 -15.78 -11.36
CA GLU A 159 19.45 -16.59 -11.06
C GLU A 159 19.61 -16.82 -9.55
N MET A 160 18.97 -15.98 -8.72
CA MET A 160 18.92 -16.21 -7.28
C MET A 160 18.17 -17.50 -6.90
N LEU A 161 17.38 -18.08 -7.81
CA LEU A 161 16.72 -19.38 -7.60
C LEU A 161 17.63 -20.57 -7.90
N ASP A 162 18.79 -20.40 -8.54
CA ASP A 162 19.63 -21.53 -8.96
C ASP A 162 20.02 -22.49 -7.81
N PRO A 163 20.38 -22.02 -6.60
CA PRO A 163 20.62 -22.92 -5.47
C PRO A 163 19.38 -23.76 -5.11
N PHE A 164 18.20 -23.15 -5.17
CA PHE A 164 16.93 -23.85 -4.93
C PHE A 164 16.62 -24.86 -6.03
N VAL A 165 16.84 -24.51 -7.30
CA VAL A 165 16.62 -25.41 -8.45
C VAL A 165 17.48 -26.67 -8.33
N ARG A 166 18.76 -26.51 -7.95
CA ARG A 166 19.63 -27.66 -7.69
C ARG A 166 19.13 -28.50 -6.52
N ALA A 167 18.71 -27.86 -5.42
CA ALA A 167 18.26 -28.56 -4.23
C ALA A 167 16.96 -29.35 -4.46
N ILE A 168 15.96 -28.76 -5.14
CA ILE A 168 14.66 -29.40 -5.35
C ILE A 168 14.76 -30.65 -6.25
N GLN A 169 15.71 -30.66 -7.18
CA GLN A 169 15.97 -31.82 -8.04
C GLN A 169 16.55 -33.02 -7.27
N GLN A 170 17.14 -32.81 -6.09
CA GLN A 170 17.72 -33.86 -5.25
C GLN A 170 16.76 -34.38 -4.18
N LEU A 171 15.53 -33.87 -4.12
CA LEU A 171 14.54 -34.34 -3.15
C LEU A 171 13.99 -35.71 -3.57
N PRO A 172 13.71 -36.62 -2.62
CA PRO A 172 13.15 -37.95 -2.92
C PRO A 172 11.89 -37.89 -3.80
N LEU A 173 11.06 -36.87 -3.62
CA LEU A 173 9.83 -36.68 -4.42
C LEU A 173 10.08 -36.48 -5.93
N SER A 174 11.29 -36.10 -6.33
CA SER A 174 11.72 -35.98 -7.73
C SER A 174 12.08 -37.33 -8.36
N GLU A 175 12.31 -38.35 -7.55
CA GLU A 175 12.63 -39.71 -8.01
C GLU A 175 11.35 -40.55 -8.11
N SER A 176 11.24 -41.38 -9.15
CA SER A 176 10.01 -42.14 -9.43
C SER A 176 9.77 -43.32 -8.48
N GLN A 177 10.79 -43.78 -7.74
CA GLN A 177 10.74 -45.02 -6.95
C GLN A 177 10.71 -44.79 -5.43
N THR A 178 10.52 -43.56 -4.96
CA THR A 178 10.56 -43.22 -3.54
C THR A 178 9.19 -43.38 -2.87
N GLU A 179 9.18 -43.50 -1.54
CA GLU A 179 7.94 -43.56 -0.77
C GLU A 179 7.19 -42.23 -0.81
N GLU A 180 7.89 -41.10 -0.83
CA GLU A 180 7.31 -39.77 -0.98
C GLU A 180 6.58 -39.61 -2.30
N ARG A 181 7.14 -40.18 -3.39
CA ARG A 181 6.47 -40.19 -4.69
C ARG A 181 5.16 -40.97 -4.65
N ARG A 182 5.20 -42.17 -4.07
CA ARG A 182 4.00 -43.01 -3.90
C ARG A 182 2.94 -42.30 -3.05
N ALA A 183 3.34 -41.68 -1.94
CA ALA A 183 2.44 -40.91 -1.09
C ALA A 183 1.80 -39.73 -1.85
N MET A 184 2.56 -39.04 -2.71
CA MET A 184 2.02 -37.96 -3.54
C MET A 184 1.02 -38.49 -4.58
N GLU A 185 1.25 -39.67 -5.16
CA GLU A 185 0.31 -40.33 -6.07
C GLU A 185 -0.99 -40.72 -5.36
N GLU A 186 -0.91 -41.21 -4.11
CA GLU A 186 -2.08 -41.48 -3.26
C GLU A 186 -2.88 -40.21 -2.96
N ILE A 187 -2.21 -39.11 -2.58
CA ILE A 187 -2.85 -37.80 -2.39
C ILE A 187 -3.57 -37.37 -3.67
N SER A 188 -2.92 -37.55 -4.82
CA SER A 188 -3.48 -37.17 -6.11
C SER A 188 -4.73 -38.00 -6.45
N ALA A 189 -4.72 -39.30 -6.16
CA ALA A 189 -5.87 -40.18 -6.35
C ALA A 189 -7.04 -39.83 -5.41
N ILE A 190 -6.76 -39.34 -4.19
CA ILE A 190 -7.78 -38.84 -3.27
C ILE A 190 -8.37 -37.53 -3.81
N LEU A 191 -7.53 -36.61 -4.28
CA LEU A 191 -7.98 -35.34 -4.86
C LEU A 191 -8.91 -35.56 -6.06
N ASP A 192 -8.59 -36.50 -6.95
CA ASP A 192 -9.46 -36.84 -8.09
C ASP A 192 -10.84 -37.33 -7.66
N LYS A 193 -10.91 -38.11 -6.57
CA LYS A 193 -12.18 -38.59 -6.01
C LYS A 193 -12.99 -37.48 -5.36
N CYS A 194 -12.32 -36.58 -4.63
CA CYS A 194 -12.97 -35.51 -3.89
C CYS A 194 -13.36 -34.32 -4.78
N LEU A 195 -12.63 -34.07 -5.87
CA LEU A 195 -12.76 -32.89 -6.73
C LEU A 195 -12.71 -33.29 -8.22
N PRO A 196 -13.71 -34.03 -8.71
CA PRO A 196 -13.73 -34.48 -10.10
C PRO A 196 -13.67 -33.29 -11.07
N GLY A 197 -12.79 -33.40 -12.08
CA GLY A 197 -12.56 -32.36 -13.10
C GLY A 197 -11.46 -31.34 -12.77
N LEU A 198 -11.06 -31.21 -11.50
CA LEU A 198 -9.99 -30.27 -11.12
C LEU A 198 -8.65 -30.64 -11.77
N ARG A 199 -8.32 -31.93 -11.83
CA ARG A 199 -7.08 -32.42 -12.45
C ARG A 199 -6.95 -32.03 -13.91
N SER A 200 -8.00 -32.20 -14.71
CA SER A 200 -7.98 -31.80 -16.13
C SER A 200 -7.70 -30.30 -16.29
N LEU A 201 -8.33 -29.45 -15.47
CA LEU A 201 -8.05 -28.02 -15.45
C LEU A 201 -6.61 -27.73 -15.03
N VAL A 202 -6.12 -28.37 -13.97
CA VAL A 202 -4.76 -28.21 -13.44
C VAL A 202 -3.71 -28.63 -14.47
N GLU A 203 -3.90 -29.78 -15.11
CA GLU A 203 -3.02 -30.31 -16.16
C GLU A 203 -3.02 -29.41 -17.40
N SER A 204 -4.17 -28.87 -17.81
CA SER A 204 -4.24 -27.92 -18.94
C SER A 204 -3.37 -26.68 -18.72
N LEU A 205 -3.23 -26.23 -17.47
CA LEU A 205 -2.39 -25.09 -17.09
C LEU A 205 -0.94 -25.49 -16.79
N ALA A 206 -0.70 -26.68 -16.24
CA ALA A 206 0.61 -27.14 -15.81
C ALA A 206 1.43 -27.75 -16.94
N ASN A 207 0.81 -28.47 -17.88
CA ASN A 207 1.52 -29.16 -18.96
C ASN A 207 2.38 -28.21 -19.82
N PRO A 208 1.94 -26.99 -20.19
CA PRO A 208 2.79 -26.03 -20.90
C PRO A 208 3.99 -25.50 -20.09
N LEU A 209 3.99 -25.72 -18.78
CA LEU A 209 5.06 -25.33 -17.85
C LEU A 209 6.02 -26.50 -17.57
N ILE A 210 5.54 -27.74 -17.70
CA ILE A 210 6.31 -28.96 -17.47
C ILE A 210 7.06 -29.35 -18.75
N GLY A 211 8.38 -29.53 -18.64
CA GLY A 211 9.20 -30.04 -19.74
C GLY A 211 9.78 -28.96 -20.67
N SER A 212 9.34 -27.71 -20.53
CA SER A 212 10.13 -26.59 -21.02
C SER A 212 11.24 -26.32 -20.00
N PRO A 213 12.53 -26.57 -20.31
CA PRO A 213 13.57 -26.00 -19.48
C PRO A 213 13.33 -24.49 -19.43
N PRO A 214 13.38 -23.86 -18.25
CA PRO A 214 13.38 -22.41 -18.20
C PRO A 214 14.61 -21.98 -18.99
N THR A 215 14.38 -21.42 -20.19
CA THR A 215 15.44 -20.81 -20.97
C THR A 215 15.97 -19.70 -20.09
N GLN A 216 17.12 -19.93 -19.44
CA GLN A 216 17.88 -18.81 -18.93
C GLN A 216 18.16 -17.95 -20.17
N PRO A 217 17.91 -16.63 -20.13
CA PRO A 217 18.33 -15.78 -21.22
C PRO A 217 19.82 -16.02 -21.41
N GLU A 218 20.18 -16.72 -22.49
CA GLU A 218 21.56 -17.13 -22.75
C GLU A 218 22.43 -15.87 -22.68
N GLY A 219 23.52 -15.98 -21.91
CA GLY A 219 24.28 -14.85 -21.43
C GLY A 219 24.69 -13.89 -22.54
N ASN A 220 24.10 -12.69 -22.51
CA ASN A 220 24.79 -11.48 -22.95
C ASN A 220 25.42 -10.87 -21.70
N ASN A 221 26.75 -10.82 -21.71
CA ASN A 221 27.66 -10.08 -20.83
C ASN A 221 27.01 -9.41 -19.61
N SER A 222 27.46 -9.80 -18.43
CA SER A 222 27.28 -9.12 -17.15
C SER A 222 27.69 -7.63 -17.21
N LEU A 223 26.84 -6.81 -17.83
CA LEU A 223 26.82 -5.36 -17.71
C LEU A 223 26.08 -5.04 -16.41
N SER A 224 26.79 -5.25 -15.30
CA SER A 224 26.55 -4.57 -14.04
C SER A 224 26.74 -3.06 -14.26
N THR A 225 25.75 -2.40 -14.86
CA THR A 225 25.63 -0.94 -14.81
C THR A 225 24.69 -0.58 -13.67
N SER A 226 25.27 -0.36 -12.50
CA SER A 226 24.71 0.55 -11.52
C SER A 226 24.64 1.94 -12.15
N VAL A 227 23.55 2.25 -12.84
CA VAL A 227 23.25 3.63 -13.25
C VAL A 227 22.86 4.40 -12.00
N SER A 228 23.84 5.04 -11.40
CA SER A 228 23.61 6.15 -10.47
C SER A 228 23.04 7.31 -11.28
N PHE A 229 21.79 7.68 -11.01
CA PHE A 229 21.21 8.91 -11.57
C PHE A 229 21.88 10.09 -10.88
N GLY A 230 22.89 10.68 -11.55
CA GLY A 230 23.43 11.98 -11.19
C GLY A 230 22.40 13.06 -11.51
N SER A 231 22.00 13.83 -10.49
CA SER A 231 21.22 15.04 -10.65
C SER A 231 22.04 16.08 -11.42
N THR A 232 21.74 16.29 -12.70
CA THR A 232 22.15 17.50 -13.42
C THR A 232 20.94 18.42 -13.55
N SER A 233 21.08 19.56 -12.89
CA SER A 233 20.22 20.72 -13.02
C SER A 233 20.38 21.33 -14.42
N SER A 234 19.26 21.55 -15.11
CA SER A 234 19.17 22.52 -16.21
C SER A 234 17.72 22.98 -16.42
N PRO A 235 17.54 24.17 -16.99
CA PRO A 235 16.48 25.10 -16.59
C PRO A 235 15.16 24.83 -17.31
N ARG A 236 14.05 25.05 -16.59
CA ARG A 236 12.70 25.07 -17.17
C ARG A 236 12.40 26.47 -17.70
N THR A 237 12.28 26.58 -19.01
CA THR A 237 11.59 27.69 -19.68
C THR A 237 10.09 27.41 -19.64
N SER A 238 9.34 28.35 -19.07
CA SER A 238 7.88 28.35 -19.01
C SER A 238 7.29 28.88 -20.32
N LEU A 239 6.38 28.14 -20.93
CA LEU A 239 5.36 28.70 -21.80
C LEU A 239 4.00 28.15 -21.41
N ILE A 240 3.16 29.12 -21.03
CA ILE A 240 1.73 29.07 -20.74
C ILE A 240 0.99 28.80 -22.05
N ASN A 241 -0.07 28.00 -22.00
CA ASN A 241 -1.31 28.31 -22.73
C ASN A 241 -2.50 27.55 -22.14
N ASN A 242 -3.55 28.35 -21.88
CA ASN A 242 -4.88 27.95 -21.46
C ASN A 242 -5.65 27.31 -22.61
N ALA A 243 -6.53 26.36 -22.28
CA ALA A 243 -7.82 26.19 -22.93
C ALA A 243 -8.77 25.48 -21.95
N SER A 244 -9.80 26.22 -21.55
CA SER A 244 -10.98 25.82 -20.80
C SER A 244 -11.98 25.14 -21.73
N GLU A 245 -12.54 24.00 -21.33
CA GLU A 245 -13.83 23.54 -21.84
C GLU A 245 -14.68 23.02 -20.67
N ASP A 246 -15.86 23.63 -20.56
CA ASP A 246 -16.97 23.27 -19.67
C ASP A 246 -17.54 21.90 -20.05
N PHE A 247 -17.76 21.04 -19.05
CA PHE A 247 -18.69 19.91 -19.19
C PHE A 247 -19.60 19.83 -17.96
N SER A 248 -20.89 19.91 -18.26
CA SER A 248 -22.03 19.83 -17.36
C SER A 248 -22.18 18.41 -16.80
N THR A 249 -22.22 18.31 -15.47
CA THR A 249 -22.60 17.11 -14.71
C THR A 249 -24.11 17.12 -14.48
N SER A 250 -24.87 16.27 -15.17
CA SER A 250 -26.26 15.98 -14.78
C SER A 250 -26.78 14.56 -15.11
N GLU A 251 -25.93 13.62 -15.54
CA GLU A 251 -26.37 12.25 -15.85
C GLU A 251 -25.83 11.14 -14.92
N GLU A 252 -24.89 11.44 -14.01
CA GLU A 252 -24.27 10.40 -13.15
C GLU A 252 -25.10 10.01 -11.90
N GLU A 253 -26.10 10.81 -11.49
CA GLU A 253 -26.91 10.50 -10.29
C GLU A 253 -28.00 9.43 -10.53
N TRP A 254 -28.40 9.19 -11.78
CA TRP A 254 -29.49 8.25 -12.07
C TRP A 254 -29.02 6.78 -12.10
N LEU A 255 -27.75 6.52 -12.44
CA LEU A 255 -27.18 5.15 -12.51
C LEU A 255 -26.90 4.51 -11.14
N ILE A 256 -26.71 5.32 -10.09
CA ILE A 256 -26.42 4.81 -8.74
C ILE A 256 -27.69 4.27 -8.05
N HIS A 257 -28.87 4.79 -8.39
CA HIS A 257 -30.13 4.35 -7.77
C HIS A 257 -30.70 3.06 -8.36
N GLU A 258 -30.43 2.74 -9.64
CA GLU A 258 -30.98 1.56 -10.30
C GLU A 258 -30.10 0.29 -10.12
N LEU A 259 -28.80 0.46 -9.87
CA LEU A 259 -27.89 -0.64 -9.54
C LEU A 259 -28.04 -1.19 -8.11
N VAL A 260 -28.67 -0.43 -7.21
CA VAL A 260 -29.03 -0.89 -5.85
C VAL A 260 -30.31 -1.76 -5.87
N ALA A 261 -31.14 -1.64 -6.90
CA ALA A 261 -32.45 -2.31 -6.96
C ALA A 261 -32.42 -3.76 -7.50
N LEU A 262 -31.28 -4.25 -8.02
CA LEU A 262 -31.20 -5.55 -8.72
C LEU A 262 -30.11 -6.51 -8.22
N GLN A 263 -29.70 -6.44 -6.95
CA GLN A 263 -28.87 -7.50 -6.36
C GLN A 263 -29.73 -8.63 -5.75
N PRO A 264 -29.47 -9.91 -6.09
CA PRO A 264 -30.08 -11.03 -5.39
C PRO A 264 -29.69 -10.95 -3.91
N GLN A 265 -30.66 -11.07 -3.01
CA GLN A 265 -30.41 -11.19 -1.58
C GLN A 265 -29.62 -12.48 -1.31
N LEU A 266 -28.29 -12.40 -1.37
CA LEU A 266 -27.40 -13.37 -0.75
C LEU A 266 -27.51 -13.18 0.76
N THR A 267 -28.51 -13.82 1.35
CA THR A 267 -28.57 -14.05 2.79
C THR A 267 -27.41 -14.99 3.15
N CYS A 268 -26.24 -14.42 3.45
CA CYS A 268 -25.23 -15.11 4.23
C CYS A 268 -25.89 -15.51 5.55
N THR A 269 -26.11 -16.80 5.76
CA THR A 269 -26.62 -17.33 7.02
C THR A 269 -25.66 -16.96 8.15
N ASN A 270 -26.12 -16.07 9.02
CA ASN A 270 -25.43 -15.55 10.19
C ASN A 270 -25.33 -16.61 11.30
N GLU A 271 -24.53 -17.65 11.11
CA GLU A 271 -23.94 -18.29 12.29
C GLU A 271 -22.81 -17.38 12.77
N PRO A 272 -22.86 -16.86 14.01
CA PRO A 272 -21.75 -16.09 14.58
C PRO A 272 -20.54 -17.02 14.60
N SER A 273 -19.60 -16.85 13.67
CA SER A 273 -18.33 -17.55 13.72
C SER A 273 -17.71 -17.24 15.08
N SER A 274 -17.59 -18.24 15.96
CA SER A 274 -17.00 -18.15 17.31
C SER A 274 -15.68 -17.38 17.37
N VAL A 275 -14.96 -17.34 16.24
CA VAL A 275 -13.74 -16.57 16.02
C VAL A 275 -13.92 -15.06 16.21
N GLY A 276 -15.02 -14.47 15.71
CA GLY A 276 -15.27 -13.03 15.82
C GLY A 276 -15.55 -12.60 17.25
N GLU A 277 -16.29 -13.42 18.00
CA GLU A 277 -16.57 -13.18 19.42
C GLU A 277 -15.30 -13.20 20.27
N GLN A 278 -14.40 -14.15 20.02
CA GLN A 278 -13.10 -14.19 20.68
C GLN A 278 -12.27 -12.93 20.41
N GLY A 279 -12.37 -12.37 19.19
CA GLY A 279 -11.75 -11.10 18.83
C GLY A 279 -12.30 -9.92 19.64
N ILE A 280 -13.61 -9.86 19.86
CA ILE A 280 -14.26 -8.84 20.70
C ILE A 280 -13.80 -8.95 22.14
N GLU A 281 -13.83 -10.16 22.73
CA GLU A 281 -13.39 -10.40 24.11
C GLU A 281 -11.91 -10.03 24.31
N THR A 282 -11.06 -10.32 23.32
CA THR A 282 -9.66 -9.90 23.34
C THR A 282 -9.51 -8.39 23.40
N LEU A 283 -10.33 -7.64 22.65
CA LEU A 283 -10.31 -6.17 22.68
C LEU A 283 -10.90 -5.59 23.97
N LEU A 284 -11.97 -6.18 24.51
CA LEU A 284 -12.54 -5.75 25.78
C LEU A 284 -11.54 -5.92 26.92
N SER A 285 -10.87 -7.07 26.98
CA SER A 285 -9.78 -7.30 27.95
C SER A 285 -8.64 -6.30 27.77
N PHE A 286 -8.25 -6.01 26.53
CA PHE A 286 -7.21 -5.01 26.23
C PHE A 286 -7.62 -3.58 26.66
N VAL A 287 -8.88 -3.20 26.45
CA VAL A 287 -9.42 -1.90 26.91
C VAL A 287 -9.45 -1.86 28.44
N ALA A 288 -10.02 -2.87 29.09
CA ALA A 288 -10.13 -2.96 30.54
C ALA A 288 -8.77 -2.88 31.25
N GLU A 289 -7.74 -3.56 30.70
CA GLU A 289 -6.38 -3.49 31.24
C GLU A 289 -5.77 -2.08 31.12
N LEU A 290 -6.13 -1.32 30.08
CA LEU A 290 -5.54 -0.01 29.81
C LEU A 290 -6.34 1.17 30.34
N LEU A 291 -7.63 1.02 30.65
CA LEU A 291 -8.49 2.06 31.22
C LEU A 291 -7.86 2.81 32.41
N PRO A 292 -7.13 2.17 33.35
CA PRO A 292 -6.45 2.90 34.43
C PRO A 292 -5.43 3.94 33.96
N LEU A 293 -4.92 3.84 32.73
CA LEU A 293 -3.98 4.82 32.15
C LEU A 293 -4.67 5.99 31.43
N ILE A 294 -6.00 6.02 31.43
CA ILE A 294 -6.76 7.07 30.73
C ILE A 294 -6.58 8.45 31.38
N ASN A 295 -6.43 8.47 32.70
CA ASN A 295 -6.12 9.66 33.48
C ASN A 295 -4.62 9.67 33.80
N LEU A 296 -3.87 10.47 33.05
CA LEU A 296 -2.42 10.61 33.20
C LEU A 296 -1.98 11.12 34.59
N ASN A 297 -2.90 11.71 35.37
CA ASN A 297 -2.61 12.18 36.73
C ASN A 297 -2.88 11.12 37.80
N ALA A 298 -3.47 9.98 37.46
CA ALA A 298 -3.88 8.93 38.37
C ALA A 298 -3.34 7.56 37.95
N ILE A 299 -2.07 7.52 37.52
CA ILE A 299 -1.42 6.28 37.08
C ILE A 299 -1.28 5.32 38.27
N PRO A 300 -1.68 4.04 38.14
CA PRO A 300 -1.52 3.06 39.21
C PRO A 300 -0.06 2.91 39.67
N PRO A 301 0.19 2.70 40.97
CA PRO A 301 1.55 2.57 41.50
C PRO A 301 2.25 1.28 41.01
N GLN A 302 1.48 0.26 40.65
CA GLN A 302 1.98 -1.01 40.10
C GLN A 302 1.36 -1.22 38.72
N LEU A 303 2.22 -1.27 37.70
CA LEU A 303 1.81 -1.42 36.31
C LEU A 303 1.99 -2.86 35.84
N THR A 304 1.03 -3.39 35.09
CA THR A 304 1.21 -4.64 34.34
C THR A 304 2.31 -4.46 33.26
N PRO A 305 2.84 -5.54 32.66
CA PRO A 305 3.79 -5.41 31.55
C PRO A 305 3.25 -4.58 30.38
N LEU A 306 1.98 -4.78 30.02
CA LEU A 306 1.33 -4.02 28.95
C LEU A 306 1.15 -2.55 29.34
N GLN A 307 0.68 -2.27 30.56
CA GLN A 307 0.57 -0.90 31.06
C GLN A 307 1.93 -0.19 31.11
N SER A 308 2.99 -0.89 31.52
CA SER A 308 4.36 -0.37 31.51
C SER A 308 4.83 -0.03 30.10
N LEU A 309 4.54 -0.89 29.12
CA LEU A 309 4.82 -0.63 27.71
C LEU A 309 4.07 0.63 27.23
N VAL A 310 2.78 0.74 27.54
CA VAL A 310 1.96 1.89 27.15
C VAL A 310 2.46 3.18 27.81
N ASN A 311 2.80 3.13 29.10
CA ASN A 311 3.33 4.25 29.86
C ASN A 311 4.69 4.74 29.35
N SER A 312 5.49 3.87 28.71
CA SER A 312 6.75 4.27 28.09
C SER A 312 6.59 5.23 26.92
N ASN A 313 5.44 5.21 26.23
CA ASN A 313 5.13 6.12 25.12
C ASN A 313 3.62 6.15 24.83
N HIS A 314 2.88 7.00 25.54
CA HIS A 314 1.44 7.10 25.42
C HIS A 314 0.98 7.43 23.99
N ASP A 315 1.57 8.44 23.33
CA ASP A 315 1.20 8.79 21.94
C ASP A 315 1.34 7.59 20.99
N PHE A 316 2.35 6.75 21.21
CA PHE A 316 2.61 5.61 20.34
C PHE A 316 1.74 4.39 20.64
N PHE A 317 1.48 4.07 21.92
CA PHE A 317 0.86 2.82 22.35
C PHE A 317 -0.54 2.94 22.95
N LEU A 318 -0.91 4.08 23.56
CA LEU A 318 -2.22 4.26 24.19
C LEU A 318 -3.33 4.18 23.13
N PRO A 319 -4.39 3.37 23.32
CA PRO A 319 -5.51 3.28 22.39
C PRO A 319 -6.51 4.43 22.51
N PHE A 320 -6.52 5.16 23.63
CA PHE A 320 -7.43 6.28 23.86
C PHE A 320 -6.88 7.53 23.19
N ARG A 321 -7.22 7.71 21.91
CA ARG A 321 -6.68 8.76 21.01
C ARG A 321 -6.68 10.14 21.66
N GLU A 322 -7.83 10.59 22.14
CA GLU A 322 -8.02 11.93 22.72
C GLU A 322 -7.37 12.12 24.09
N ARG A 323 -6.84 11.05 24.68
CA ARG A 323 -6.12 11.07 25.97
C ARG A 323 -4.61 11.00 25.79
N ALA A 324 -4.14 10.88 24.56
CA ALA A 324 -2.71 10.89 24.26
C ALA A 324 -2.10 12.28 24.52
N PRO A 325 -0.86 12.38 25.06
CA PRO A 325 -0.26 13.66 25.44
C PRO A 325 -0.21 14.70 24.31
N SER A 326 0.16 14.31 23.09
CA SER A 326 0.16 15.23 21.96
C SER A 326 -1.26 15.72 21.64
N ARG A 327 -2.28 14.86 21.76
CA ARG A 327 -3.67 15.26 21.52
C ARG A 327 -4.17 16.25 22.57
N LEU A 328 -3.92 15.98 23.84
CA LEU A 328 -4.29 16.88 24.94
C LEU A 328 -3.67 18.27 24.78
N ARG A 329 -2.44 18.38 24.26
CA ARG A 329 -1.82 19.66 23.93
C ARG A 329 -2.50 20.35 22.76
N LEU A 330 -2.88 19.60 21.73
CA LEU A 330 -3.48 20.14 20.51
C LEU A 330 -4.95 20.57 20.69
N THR A 331 -5.63 20.06 21.72
CA THR A 331 -7.01 20.42 22.08
C THR A 331 -7.11 21.26 23.36
N SER A 332 -5.98 21.62 24.00
CA SER A 332 -5.99 22.54 25.15
C SER A 332 -6.48 23.93 24.73
N PRO A 333 -6.83 24.84 25.66
CA PRO A 333 -7.27 26.19 25.33
C PRO A 333 -6.35 26.97 24.38
N GLU A 334 -5.06 26.64 24.38
CA GLU A 334 -4.04 27.25 23.52
C GLU A 334 -3.73 26.42 22.25
N GLY A 335 -4.36 25.25 22.13
CA GLY A 335 -4.28 24.30 21.03
C GLY A 335 -5.02 24.76 19.77
N PRO A 336 -4.53 24.41 18.57
CA PRO A 336 -5.15 24.88 17.33
C PRO A 336 -6.52 24.22 17.07
N PHE A 337 -6.83 23.10 17.72
CA PHE A 337 -8.14 22.43 17.61
C PHE A 337 -9.11 22.83 18.73
N HIS A 338 -8.75 23.79 19.59
CA HIS A 338 -9.70 24.33 20.54
C HIS A 338 -10.75 25.20 19.83
N SER A 339 -11.98 25.23 20.33
CA SER A 339 -13.09 25.99 19.73
C SER A 339 -12.77 27.48 19.56
N HIS A 340 -11.97 28.06 20.46
CA HIS A 340 -11.54 29.46 20.36
C HIS A 340 -10.59 29.73 19.18
N HIS A 341 -9.83 28.72 18.76
CA HIS A 341 -8.79 28.85 17.74
C HIS A 341 -9.17 28.23 16.41
N ALA A 342 -10.08 27.25 16.38
CA ALA A 342 -10.46 26.52 15.17
C ALA A 342 -11.02 27.43 14.06
N ASP A 343 -11.56 28.60 14.41
CA ASP A 343 -12.07 29.58 13.46
C ASP A 343 -11.10 30.75 13.20
N SER A 344 -10.03 30.87 13.97
CA SER A 344 -9.14 32.03 13.93
C SER A 344 -8.19 32.01 12.72
N PRO A 345 -7.67 33.16 12.26
CA PRO A 345 -6.59 33.21 11.28
C PRO A 345 -5.39 32.38 11.74
N GLY A 346 -4.80 31.59 10.85
CA GLY A 346 -3.69 30.69 11.16
C GLY A 346 -4.10 29.34 11.75
N ALA A 347 -5.40 29.07 11.96
CA ALA A 347 -5.87 27.78 12.46
C ALA A 347 -5.48 26.63 11.52
N PHE A 348 -5.80 26.78 10.23
CA PHE A 348 -5.49 25.80 9.19
C PHE A 348 -4.01 25.39 9.15
N PRO A 349 -3.04 26.32 8.97
CA PRO A 349 -1.64 25.95 8.94
C PRO A 349 -1.20 25.34 10.27
N SER A 350 -1.75 25.78 11.40
CA SER A 350 -1.43 25.22 12.72
C SER A 350 -1.86 23.76 12.88
N TRP A 351 -3.02 23.36 12.34
CA TRP A 351 -3.45 21.96 12.30
C TRP A 351 -2.46 21.11 11.51
N VAL A 352 -2.09 21.59 10.31
CA VAL A 352 -1.17 20.88 9.41
C VAL A 352 0.21 20.76 10.04
N ILE A 353 0.79 21.85 10.57
CA ILE A 353 2.07 21.86 11.28
C ILE A 353 2.06 20.85 12.43
N SER A 354 0.99 20.87 13.23
CA SER A 354 0.84 20.00 14.39
C SER A 354 0.86 18.53 14.04
N ARG A 355 0.16 18.10 12.96
CA ARG A 355 0.14 16.69 12.54
C ARG A 355 1.30 16.28 11.66
N ALA A 356 1.61 17.08 10.66
CA ALA A 356 2.63 16.76 9.67
C ALA A 356 4.05 16.87 10.24
N LEU A 357 4.29 17.78 11.20
CA LEU A 357 5.63 18.10 11.68
C LEU A 357 5.83 17.78 13.17
N LEU A 358 4.99 18.35 14.05
CA LEU A 358 5.25 18.37 15.50
C LEU A 358 4.70 17.18 16.29
N PHE A 359 3.85 16.33 15.69
CA PHE A 359 3.17 15.27 16.43
C PHE A 359 4.18 14.34 17.16
N ASN A 360 4.00 14.18 18.48
CA ASN A 360 4.89 13.45 19.38
C ASN A 360 6.36 13.96 19.35
N SER A 361 6.57 15.25 19.11
CA SER A 361 7.89 15.89 19.24
C SER A 361 8.13 16.39 20.66
N GLN A 362 9.39 16.60 21.03
CA GLN A 362 9.72 17.13 22.34
C GLN A 362 9.20 18.56 22.52
N VAL A 363 9.26 19.36 21.44
CA VAL A 363 8.78 20.74 21.44
C VAL A 363 7.28 20.79 21.74
N LEU A 364 6.46 19.99 21.06
CA LEU A 364 5.01 19.96 21.31
C LEU A 364 4.67 19.52 22.74
N LEU A 365 5.38 18.51 23.25
CA LEU A 365 5.07 17.95 24.58
C LEU A 365 5.48 18.88 25.74
N LYS A 366 6.58 19.63 25.57
CA LYS A 366 7.21 20.41 26.65
C LYS A 366 6.91 21.91 26.60
N CYS A 367 6.84 22.50 25.40
CA CYS A 367 7.13 23.93 25.26
C CYS A 367 6.07 24.75 24.51
N THR A 368 5.08 24.14 23.85
CA THR A 368 4.23 24.88 22.91
C THR A 368 2.75 24.60 23.06
N HIS A 369 2.00 25.57 22.55
CA HIS A 369 0.55 25.58 22.50
C HIS A 369 0.05 25.10 21.13
N GLY A 370 0.92 25.01 20.11
CA GLY A 370 0.61 24.42 18.82
C GLY A 370 -0.24 25.28 17.87
N TYR A 371 -0.86 26.36 18.37
CA TYR A 371 -1.52 27.39 17.55
C TYR A 371 -0.55 28.52 17.17
N PHE A 372 -0.60 28.92 15.90
CA PHE A 372 0.20 29.97 15.28
C PHE A 372 -0.72 30.81 14.39
N CYS A 373 -0.99 32.06 14.80
CA CYS A 373 -1.88 32.95 14.06
C CYS A 373 -1.32 33.38 12.69
N ASP A 374 -0.01 33.31 12.51
CA ASP A 374 0.70 33.66 11.29
C ASP A 374 2.11 33.02 11.25
N LEU A 375 2.82 33.24 10.15
CA LEU A 375 4.18 32.76 9.96
C LEU A 375 5.18 33.41 10.94
N ALA A 376 4.93 34.63 11.42
CA ALA A 376 5.80 35.29 12.37
C ALA A 376 5.74 34.62 13.75
N ALA A 377 4.54 34.21 14.19
CA ALA A 377 4.35 33.42 15.40
C ALA A 377 5.07 32.07 15.34
N TRP A 378 5.02 31.38 14.19
CA TRP A 378 5.82 30.17 13.96
C TRP A 378 7.33 30.43 14.08
N ASN A 379 7.83 31.48 13.41
CA ASN A 379 9.25 31.82 13.45
C ASN A 379 9.71 32.25 14.86
N ALA A 380 8.83 32.92 15.62
CA ALA A 380 9.10 33.29 17.00
C ALA A 380 9.26 32.04 17.89
N LEU A 381 8.45 30.99 17.66
CA LEU A 381 8.65 29.71 18.33
C LEU A 381 10.02 29.11 18.01
N LEU A 382 10.37 29.03 16.72
CA LEU A 382 11.66 28.49 16.29
C LEU A 382 12.83 29.21 16.95
N SER A 383 12.79 30.56 16.98
CA SER A 383 13.81 31.38 17.61
C SER A 383 13.88 31.14 19.12
N THR A 384 12.74 31.16 19.81
CA THR A 384 12.66 30.99 21.27
C THR A 384 13.16 29.61 21.73
N GLN A 385 12.93 28.58 20.93
CA GLN A 385 13.33 27.21 21.23
C GLN A 385 14.70 26.84 20.62
N GLY A 386 15.44 27.80 20.05
CA GLY A 386 16.78 27.60 19.53
C GLY A 386 16.86 26.63 18.35
N PHE A 387 15.91 26.71 17.42
CA PHE A 387 15.91 25.87 16.22
C PHE A 387 17.14 26.14 15.34
N ASP A 388 17.86 25.08 14.97
CA ASP A 388 19.03 25.11 14.09
C ASP A 388 18.87 24.03 13.02
N PRO A 389 18.59 24.39 11.76
CA PRO A 389 18.32 23.42 10.69
C PRO A 389 19.56 22.60 10.30
N HIS A 390 20.76 22.97 10.78
CA HIS A 390 22.00 22.28 10.49
C HIS A 390 22.40 21.27 11.58
N LYS A 391 21.69 21.24 12.73
CA LYS A 391 21.97 20.30 13.83
C LYS A 391 20.90 19.22 13.94
N ASN A 392 21.32 17.96 13.84
CA ASN A 392 20.42 16.81 13.97
C ASN A 392 19.66 16.79 15.31
N GLU A 393 20.29 17.20 16.40
CA GLU A 393 19.67 17.26 17.73
C GLU A 393 18.49 18.23 17.76
N SER A 394 18.66 19.42 17.17
CA SER A 394 17.60 20.41 17.03
C SER A 394 16.47 19.88 16.14
N LEU A 395 16.81 19.27 15.00
CA LEU A 395 15.85 18.64 14.10
C LEU A 395 15.05 17.53 14.79
N ASP A 396 15.68 16.68 15.59
CA ASP A 396 15.02 15.57 16.29
C ASP A 396 14.18 16.05 17.49
N GLN A 397 14.50 17.22 18.07
CA GLN A 397 13.68 17.88 19.09
C GLN A 397 12.33 18.34 18.52
N PHE A 398 12.35 18.94 17.31
CA PHE A 398 11.18 19.48 16.63
C PHE A 398 10.39 18.46 15.82
N PHE A 399 11.09 17.56 15.12
CA PHE A 399 10.51 16.69 14.09
C PHE A 399 10.74 15.22 14.42
N ASN A 400 9.80 14.61 15.15
CA ASN A 400 9.86 13.19 15.43
C ASN A 400 9.61 12.37 14.16
N ILE A 401 10.68 11.91 13.52
CA ILE A 401 10.60 11.13 12.28
C ILE A 401 9.91 9.76 12.47
N ARG A 402 9.70 9.31 13.71
CA ARG A 402 9.13 7.99 14.06
C ARG A 402 7.72 8.05 14.65
N CYS A 403 7.09 9.23 14.71
CA CYS A 403 5.79 9.42 15.37
C CYS A 403 4.69 8.45 14.88
N TYR A 404 4.73 8.05 13.60
CA TYR A 404 3.80 7.07 13.00
C TYR A 404 4.43 5.69 12.73
N GLY A 405 5.50 5.36 13.45
CA GLY A 405 6.15 4.05 13.43
C GLY A 405 7.33 3.94 12.48
N THR A 406 7.09 3.88 11.17
CA THR A 406 8.20 3.81 10.20
C THR A 406 8.90 5.17 10.10
N PRO A 407 10.24 5.24 10.25
CA PRO A 407 10.96 6.51 10.13
C PRO A 407 10.68 7.23 8.79
N GLN A 408 10.42 8.53 8.86
CA GLN A 408 10.18 9.42 7.71
C GLN A 408 11.23 10.54 7.69
N PRO A 409 12.43 10.33 7.12
CA PRO A 409 13.52 11.31 7.15
C PRO A 409 13.17 12.68 6.55
N ARG A 410 12.24 12.73 5.58
CA ARG A 410 11.74 13.97 4.97
C ARG A 410 11.09 14.93 5.97
N ARG A 411 10.67 14.46 7.15
CA ARG A 411 10.18 15.33 8.23
C ARG A 411 11.22 16.35 8.70
N ARG A 412 12.52 16.04 8.59
CA ARG A 412 13.59 16.96 9.00
C ARG A 412 13.67 18.22 8.13
N SER A 413 13.25 18.14 6.87
CA SER A 413 13.09 19.32 6.00
C SER A 413 11.68 19.92 6.09
N GLY A 414 10.93 19.59 7.15
CA GLY A 414 9.52 19.96 7.29
C GLY A 414 9.31 21.48 7.37
N ASN A 415 10.26 22.18 7.99
CA ASN A 415 10.21 23.63 8.15
C ASN A 415 10.12 24.38 6.82
N ASP A 416 10.78 23.87 5.78
CA ASP A 416 10.82 24.49 4.44
C ASP A 416 9.43 24.61 3.79
N PHE A 417 8.45 23.83 4.28
CA PHE A 417 7.10 23.80 3.76
C PHE A 417 6.12 24.69 4.54
N VAL A 418 6.49 25.18 5.72
CA VAL A 418 5.57 25.92 6.60
C VAL A 418 4.99 27.18 5.94
N PRO A 419 5.76 28.02 5.22
CA PRO A 419 5.19 29.16 4.51
C PRO A 419 4.09 28.78 3.52
N ARG A 420 4.18 27.60 2.91
CA ARG A 420 3.15 27.10 1.98
C ARG A 420 1.89 26.68 2.68
N TYR A 421 1.95 26.19 3.92
CA TYR A 421 0.75 25.87 4.69
C TYR A 421 -0.04 27.14 5.00
N PHE A 422 0.64 28.23 5.38
CA PHE A 422 -0.02 29.53 5.59
C PHE A 422 -0.62 30.09 4.30
N ALA A 423 0.06 29.92 3.17
CA ALA A 423 -0.47 30.34 1.87
C ALA A 423 -1.74 29.58 1.45
N GLN A 424 -1.97 28.38 1.98
CA GLN A 424 -3.11 27.50 1.65
C GLN A 424 -4.35 27.74 2.53
N GLU A 425 -4.29 28.71 3.45
CA GLU A 425 -5.43 28.99 4.33
C GLU A 425 -6.62 29.58 3.56
N ALA A 426 -6.38 30.36 2.51
CA ALA A 426 -7.45 30.96 1.72
C ALA A 426 -8.30 29.88 1.01
N GLU A 427 -7.66 28.86 0.45
CA GLU A 427 -8.29 27.72 -0.19
C GLU A 427 -9.09 26.88 0.82
N TRP A 428 -8.58 26.73 2.06
CA TRP A 428 -9.36 26.11 3.13
C TRP A 428 -10.62 26.90 3.46
N ARG A 429 -10.53 28.24 3.57
CA ARG A 429 -11.70 29.10 3.84
C ARG A 429 -12.76 29.00 2.74
N GLN A 430 -12.34 28.89 1.47
CA GLN A 430 -13.27 28.67 0.36
C GLN A 430 -14.03 27.34 0.49
N LEU A 431 -13.35 26.28 0.92
CA LEU A 431 -14.01 25.00 1.21
C LEU A 431 -15.02 25.13 2.35
N GLU A 432 -14.65 25.81 3.44
CA GLU A 432 -15.57 26.07 4.56
C GLU A 432 -16.81 26.85 4.12
N GLU A 433 -16.63 27.92 3.34
CA GLU A 433 -17.71 28.74 2.82
C GLU A 433 -18.65 27.94 1.91
N HIS A 434 -18.10 27.08 1.04
CA HIS A 434 -18.89 26.23 0.15
C HIS A 434 -19.82 25.26 0.89
N HIS A 435 -19.42 24.77 2.05
CA HIS A 435 -20.21 23.84 2.85
C HIS A 435 -21.08 24.54 3.92
N SER A 436 -20.81 25.81 4.22
CA SER A 436 -21.54 26.60 5.21
C SER A 436 -23.04 26.68 4.89
N PRO A 437 -23.95 26.54 5.88
CA PRO A 437 -23.69 26.45 7.33
C PRO A 437 -23.40 25.04 7.85
N ALA A 438 -23.37 24.02 6.98
CA ALA A 438 -23.13 22.64 7.39
C ALA A 438 -21.62 22.35 7.57
N PRO A 439 -21.24 21.40 8.45
CA PRO A 439 -19.87 20.90 8.50
C PRO A 439 -19.49 20.19 7.19
N ILE A 440 -18.20 20.20 6.85
CA ILE A 440 -17.67 19.54 5.65
C ILE A 440 -17.81 18.01 5.83
N PRO A 441 -18.32 17.26 4.84
CA PRO A 441 -18.38 15.80 4.94
C PRO A 441 -17.00 15.16 5.15
N PHE A 442 -16.92 14.09 5.94
CA PHE A 442 -15.65 13.52 6.38
C PHE A 442 -14.72 13.12 5.21
N LEU A 443 -15.21 12.29 4.28
CA LEU A 443 -14.40 11.88 3.13
C LEU A 443 -14.08 13.04 2.17
N THR A 444 -14.96 14.03 2.06
CA THR A 444 -14.69 15.25 1.29
C THR A 444 -13.50 16.00 1.87
N CYS A 445 -13.44 16.16 3.20
CA CYS A 445 -12.32 16.78 3.88
C CYS A 445 -11.01 15.97 3.69
N VAL A 446 -11.07 14.64 3.83
CA VAL A 446 -9.91 13.75 3.59
C VAL A 446 -9.39 13.94 2.16
N GLN A 447 -10.28 13.91 1.17
CA GLN A 447 -9.91 14.03 -0.23
C GLN A 447 -9.33 15.41 -0.55
N TRP A 448 -9.93 16.47 -0.03
CA TRP A 448 -9.41 17.83 -0.20
C TRP A 448 -7.97 17.93 0.29
N PHE A 449 -7.65 17.41 1.48
CA PHE A 449 -6.27 17.40 2.00
C PHE A 449 -5.28 16.66 1.11
N LEU A 450 -5.73 15.65 0.35
CA LEU A 450 -4.90 14.88 -0.57
C LEU A 450 -4.71 15.58 -1.92
N ASP A 451 -5.70 16.36 -2.35
CA ASP A 451 -5.62 17.13 -3.59
C ASP A 451 -4.79 18.41 -3.43
N GLN A 452 -4.71 18.94 -2.21
CA GLN A 452 -3.86 20.10 -1.95
C GLN A 452 -2.37 19.75 -2.03
N PRO A 453 -1.51 20.68 -2.49
CA PRO A 453 -0.06 20.50 -2.57
C PRO A 453 0.63 20.64 -1.20
N LEU A 454 0.05 20.03 -0.16
CA LEU A 454 0.55 20.05 1.21
C LEU A 454 1.63 18.98 1.37
N ALA A 455 2.88 19.43 1.43
CA ALA A 455 3.99 18.52 1.71
C ALA A 455 3.75 17.77 3.03
N MET A 456 4.24 16.53 3.12
CA MET A 456 4.13 15.69 4.33
C MET A 456 2.70 15.29 4.75
N VAL A 457 1.68 15.72 4.02
CA VAL A 457 0.31 15.22 4.12
C VAL A 457 0.14 14.10 3.09
N GLY A 458 -0.18 12.91 3.56
CA GLY A 458 -0.60 11.77 2.73
C GLY A 458 -1.74 11.05 3.42
N ASP A 459 -2.17 9.90 2.90
CA ASP A 459 -3.41 9.21 3.31
C ASP A 459 -3.67 9.19 4.82
N LEU A 460 -2.67 8.79 5.62
CA LEU A 460 -2.79 8.75 7.08
C LEU A 460 -2.90 10.15 7.71
N THR A 461 -2.08 11.11 7.29
CA THR A 461 -2.10 12.46 7.86
C THR A 461 -3.41 13.18 7.48
N ALA A 462 -3.89 13.00 6.25
CA ALA A 462 -5.17 13.55 5.79
C ALA A 462 -6.34 12.98 6.60
N TYR A 463 -6.39 11.65 6.78
CA TYR A 463 -7.39 11.00 7.66
C TYR A 463 -7.33 11.54 9.10
N LEU A 464 -6.13 11.67 9.67
CA LEU A 464 -5.97 12.17 11.04
C LEU A 464 -6.38 13.63 11.22
N LEU A 465 -6.13 14.49 10.20
CA LEU A 465 -6.56 15.89 10.19
C LEU A 465 -8.09 15.98 10.13
N ALA A 466 -8.73 15.27 9.19
CA ALA A 466 -10.19 15.21 9.13
C ALA A 466 -10.79 14.71 10.45
N ALA A 467 -10.21 13.64 11.03
CA ALA A 467 -10.61 13.10 12.32
C ALA A 467 -10.33 14.01 13.52
N ASP A 468 -9.48 15.03 13.41
CA ASP A 468 -9.38 16.05 14.46
C ASP A 468 -10.43 17.13 14.32
N LEU A 469 -10.72 17.51 13.07
CA LEU A 469 -11.71 18.53 12.73
C LEU A 469 -13.14 18.07 12.98
N THR A 470 -13.39 16.77 13.12
CA THR A 470 -14.68 16.28 13.62
C THR A 470 -14.95 16.75 15.04
N TYR A 471 -13.93 16.77 15.90
CA TYR A 471 -14.07 17.21 17.28
C TYR A 471 -14.14 18.73 17.44
N THR A 472 -13.83 19.49 16.38
CA THR A 472 -14.04 20.95 16.35
C THR A 472 -15.40 21.34 15.79
N GLY A 473 -16.18 20.39 15.26
CA GLY A 473 -17.44 20.64 14.56
C GLY A 473 -17.29 21.14 13.12
N LYS A 474 -16.05 21.25 12.61
CA LYS A 474 -15.77 21.69 11.23
C LYS A 474 -16.04 20.61 10.18
N VAL A 475 -15.89 19.35 10.58
CA VAL A 475 -16.09 18.18 9.75
C VAL A 475 -17.15 17.29 10.38
N THR A 476 -18.02 16.67 9.59
CA THR A 476 -19.00 15.71 10.11
C THR A 476 -18.30 14.47 10.67
N SER A 477 -18.76 13.92 11.79
CA SER A 477 -18.28 12.62 12.27
C SER A 477 -18.43 11.55 11.18
N PRO A 478 -17.43 10.69 10.95
CA PRO A 478 -17.51 9.68 9.90
C PRO A 478 -18.50 8.58 10.28
N THR A 479 -19.20 8.08 9.28
CA THR A 479 -19.94 6.83 9.38
C THR A 479 -19.00 5.63 9.46
N LEU A 480 -19.50 4.49 9.94
CA LEU A 480 -18.72 3.24 9.97
C LEU A 480 -18.23 2.82 8.57
N ASN A 481 -19.03 3.10 7.53
CA ASN A 481 -18.67 2.80 6.14
C ASN A 481 -17.49 3.64 5.64
N GLU A 482 -17.45 4.92 6.02
CA GLU A 482 -16.33 5.82 5.67
C GLU A 482 -15.05 5.40 6.37
N VAL A 483 -15.12 5.02 7.66
CA VAL A 483 -13.96 4.48 8.38
C VAL A 483 -13.51 3.14 7.77
N GLY A 484 -14.43 2.24 7.45
CA GLY A 484 -14.13 0.99 6.74
C GLY A 484 -13.42 1.22 5.40
N ARG A 485 -13.86 2.22 4.62
CA ARG A 485 -13.18 2.66 3.39
C ARG A 485 -11.79 3.20 3.68
N ALA A 486 -11.63 4.03 4.71
CA ALA A 486 -10.32 4.55 5.11
C ALA A 486 -9.34 3.44 5.51
N ILE A 487 -9.81 2.43 6.24
CA ILE A 487 -9.01 1.23 6.58
C ILE A 487 -8.56 0.49 5.31
N TRP A 488 -9.47 0.31 4.34
CA TRP A 488 -9.17 -0.35 3.06
C TRP A 488 -8.17 0.44 2.22
N THR A 489 -8.28 1.77 2.18
CA THR A 489 -7.39 2.64 1.41
C THR A 489 -5.99 2.67 2.02
N MET A 490 -5.89 2.95 3.33
CA MET A 490 -4.60 3.12 4.01
C MET A 490 -3.83 1.81 4.20
N LYS A 491 -4.54 0.66 4.27
CA LYS A 491 -3.96 -0.68 4.50
C LYS A 491 -2.93 -0.72 5.63
N ALA A 492 -3.24 -0.01 6.71
CA ALA A 492 -2.32 0.27 7.81
C ALA A 492 -2.56 -0.70 9.00
N GLY A 493 -2.23 -0.24 10.22
CA GLY A 493 -2.30 -1.07 11.42
C GLY A 493 -3.69 -1.63 11.71
N SER A 494 -4.75 -0.91 11.34
CA SER A 494 -6.13 -1.25 11.66
C SER A 494 -6.63 -2.45 10.84
N LEU A 495 -6.21 -2.55 9.58
CA LEU A 495 -6.44 -3.75 8.76
C LEU A 495 -5.72 -4.97 9.33
N ALA A 496 -4.46 -4.79 9.77
CA ALA A 496 -3.74 -5.85 10.46
C ALA A 496 -4.43 -6.25 11.77
N GLY A 497 -5.10 -5.32 12.44
CA GLY A 497 -5.91 -5.55 13.65
C GLY A 497 -7.10 -6.45 13.37
N LEU A 498 -7.88 -6.14 12.32
CA LEU A 498 -9.02 -6.97 11.91
C LEU A 498 -8.60 -8.40 11.56
N VAL A 499 -7.44 -8.57 10.91
CA VAL A 499 -6.88 -9.90 10.62
C VAL A 499 -6.39 -10.59 11.88
N PHE A 500 -5.72 -9.86 12.78
CA PHE A 500 -5.20 -10.40 14.04
C PHE A 500 -6.33 -10.91 14.94
N LEU A 501 -7.45 -10.20 14.99
CA LEU A 501 -8.62 -10.54 15.79
C LEU A 501 -9.56 -11.55 15.12
N GLY A 502 -9.21 -12.08 13.94
CA GLY A 502 -9.99 -13.11 13.27
C GLY A 502 -11.24 -12.62 12.52
N PHE A 503 -11.47 -11.31 12.43
CA PHE A 503 -12.57 -10.75 11.62
C PHE A 503 -12.33 -10.87 10.11
N LEU A 504 -11.05 -10.99 9.70
CA LEU A 504 -10.64 -11.17 8.32
C LEU A 504 -9.60 -12.28 8.20
N ALA A 505 -9.74 -13.12 7.16
CA ALA A 505 -8.77 -14.17 6.87
C ALA A 505 -7.40 -13.62 6.40
N SER A 506 -7.38 -12.46 5.75
CA SER A 506 -6.13 -11.84 5.27
C SER A 506 -6.26 -10.35 4.98
N GLU A 507 -5.11 -9.66 4.89
CA GLU A 507 -5.01 -8.24 4.50
C GLU A 507 -5.36 -7.98 3.01
N LYS A 508 -5.71 -9.02 2.24
CA LYS A 508 -6.14 -8.90 0.84
C LYS A 508 -7.67 -8.85 0.67
N ALA A 509 -8.41 -8.67 1.76
CA ALA A 509 -9.86 -8.57 1.75
C ALA A 509 -10.36 -7.41 0.86
N SER A 510 -11.56 -7.58 0.30
CA SER A 510 -12.24 -6.54 -0.48
C SER A 510 -12.68 -5.38 0.43
N LEU A 511 -13.04 -4.25 -0.18
CA LEU A 511 -13.61 -3.10 0.53
C LEU A 511 -14.84 -3.52 1.35
N GLN A 512 -15.79 -4.23 0.72
CA GLN A 512 -17.00 -4.72 1.38
C GLN A 512 -16.67 -5.62 2.58
N GLN A 513 -15.73 -6.57 2.42
CA GLN A 513 -15.32 -7.45 3.51
C GLN A 513 -14.71 -6.67 4.69
N ILE A 514 -13.88 -5.66 4.41
CA ILE A 514 -13.24 -4.82 5.44
C ILE A 514 -14.28 -3.96 6.16
N THR A 515 -15.20 -3.33 5.43
CA THR A 515 -16.28 -2.53 6.02
C THR A 515 -17.19 -3.40 6.88
N SER A 516 -17.67 -4.54 6.39
CA SER A 516 -18.49 -5.45 7.20
C SER A 516 -17.75 -6.02 8.41
N ALA A 517 -16.44 -6.26 8.30
CA ALA A 517 -15.61 -6.68 9.44
C ALA A 517 -15.50 -5.57 10.49
N PHE A 518 -15.29 -4.33 10.06
CA PHE A 518 -15.20 -3.18 10.96
C PHE A 518 -16.54 -2.89 11.66
N ASN A 519 -17.67 -2.91 10.93
CA ASN A 519 -18.99 -2.67 11.51
C ASN A 519 -19.32 -3.70 12.60
N ARG A 520 -19.12 -5.00 12.31
CA ARG A 520 -19.35 -6.07 13.31
C ARG A 520 -18.49 -5.89 14.56
N LEU A 521 -17.24 -5.47 14.40
CA LEU A 521 -16.36 -5.20 15.52
C LEU A 521 -16.85 -4.00 16.33
N TYR A 522 -17.22 -2.91 15.65
CA TYR A 522 -17.71 -1.70 16.30
C TYR A 522 -18.98 -1.98 17.10
N GLU A 523 -20.01 -2.56 16.46
CA GLU A 523 -21.29 -2.90 17.08
C GLU A 523 -21.10 -3.88 18.25
N GLY A 524 -20.22 -4.87 18.08
CA GLY A 524 -19.90 -5.85 19.12
C GLY A 524 -19.24 -5.25 20.36
N LEU A 525 -18.35 -4.27 20.18
CA LEU A 525 -17.74 -3.51 21.29
C LEU A 525 -18.73 -2.53 21.90
N ASP A 526 -19.45 -1.79 21.07
CA ASP A 526 -20.42 -0.79 21.51
C ASP A 526 -21.53 -1.41 22.38
N ALA A 527 -21.98 -2.62 22.05
CA ALA A 527 -22.97 -3.34 22.85
C ALA A 527 -22.44 -3.84 24.22
N ARG A 528 -21.12 -3.92 24.42
CA ARG A 528 -20.50 -4.55 25.60
C ARG A 528 -19.72 -3.58 26.49
N LEU A 529 -19.29 -2.44 25.95
CA LEU A 529 -18.65 -1.37 26.72
C LEU A 529 -19.69 -0.64 27.55
N THR A 530 -19.34 -0.29 28.79
CA THR A 530 -20.22 0.52 29.64
C THR A 530 -20.25 1.97 29.13
N GLU A 531 -21.34 2.69 29.40
CA GLU A 531 -21.44 4.11 29.02
C GLU A 531 -20.36 4.97 29.70
N GLU A 532 -19.93 4.59 30.91
CA GLU A 532 -18.82 5.24 31.61
C GLU A 532 -17.49 5.03 30.86
N ASP A 533 -17.19 3.80 30.43
CA ASP A 533 -15.97 3.50 29.66
C ASP A 533 -16.00 4.23 28.32
N LYS A 534 -17.14 4.20 27.62
CA LYS A 534 -17.35 4.89 26.35
C LYS A 534 -17.09 6.39 26.47
N ALA A 535 -17.70 7.03 27.46
CA ALA A 535 -17.49 8.46 27.72
C ALA A 535 -16.03 8.77 28.09
N SER A 536 -15.41 7.91 28.91
CA SER A 536 -14.04 8.11 29.38
C SER A 536 -13.04 8.10 28.22
N MET A 537 -13.20 7.20 27.24
CA MET A 537 -12.30 7.08 26.09
C MET A 537 -12.67 7.89 24.86
N GLY A 538 -13.87 8.49 24.84
CA GLY A 538 -14.41 9.14 23.65
C GLY A 538 -14.70 8.09 22.57
N TRP A 539 -15.52 7.09 22.92
CA TRP A 539 -15.88 6.00 22.01
C TRP A 539 -16.68 6.52 20.81
N ASP A 540 -16.12 6.33 19.63
CA ASP A 540 -16.71 6.66 18.34
C ASP A 540 -16.01 5.81 17.24
N PRO A 541 -16.44 5.90 15.97
CA PRO A 541 -15.81 5.14 14.88
C PRO A 541 -14.30 5.41 14.70
N ILE A 542 -13.83 6.63 14.96
CA ILE A 542 -12.41 7.01 14.85
C ILE A 542 -11.60 6.34 15.96
N MET A 543 -12.11 6.32 17.18
CA MET A 543 -11.50 5.64 18.32
C MET A 543 -11.40 4.14 18.04
N ALA A 544 -12.47 3.50 17.57
CA ALA A 544 -12.47 2.06 17.27
C ALA A 544 -11.41 1.67 16.22
N GLU A 545 -11.24 2.49 15.16
CA GLU A 545 -10.15 2.33 14.20
C GLU A 545 -8.77 2.48 14.87
N HIS A 546 -8.62 3.47 15.75
CA HIS A 546 -7.37 3.71 16.45
C HIS A 546 -7.01 2.54 17.37
N LEU A 547 -7.99 1.98 18.09
CA LEU A 547 -7.86 0.82 18.97
C LEU A 547 -7.29 -0.39 18.21
N LEU A 548 -7.83 -0.68 17.01
CA LEU A 548 -7.32 -1.73 16.12
C LEU A 548 -5.84 -1.52 15.74
N CYS A 549 -5.45 -0.27 15.47
CA CYS A 549 -4.07 0.07 15.17
C CYS A 549 -3.14 -0.17 16.37
N LYS A 550 -3.59 0.09 17.60
CA LYS A 550 -2.76 -0.03 18.81
C LYS A 550 -2.59 -1.46 19.30
N ILE A 551 -3.63 -2.30 19.29
CA ILE A 551 -3.51 -3.69 19.73
C ILE A 551 -2.44 -4.47 18.93
N THR A 552 -2.32 -4.21 17.62
CA THR A 552 -1.28 -4.86 16.81
C THR A 552 0.13 -4.33 17.09
N ARG A 553 0.24 -3.09 17.57
CA ARG A 553 1.54 -2.48 17.91
C ARG A 553 2.07 -2.99 19.25
N THR A 554 1.20 -3.15 20.25
CA THR A 554 1.58 -3.65 21.58
C THR A 554 1.98 -5.12 21.51
N LYS A 555 1.17 -5.98 20.85
CA LYS A 555 1.47 -7.42 20.69
C LYS A 555 2.76 -7.73 19.93
N ARG A 556 3.23 -6.84 19.04
CA ARG A 556 4.53 -6.99 18.35
C ARG A 556 5.73 -6.78 19.26
N LYS A 557 5.58 -6.03 20.35
CA LYS A 557 6.66 -5.70 21.28
C LYS A 557 6.77 -6.67 22.44
N ASP A 558 5.67 -7.30 22.84
CA ASP A 558 5.64 -8.27 23.95
C ASP A 558 6.30 -9.62 23.61
N GLY A 559 6.99 -9.76 22.47
CA GLY A 559 7.68 -10.98 22.06
C GLY A 559 6.78 -12.16 21.66
N GLN A 560 5.48 -12.11 21.99
CA GLN A 560 4.51 -13.16 21.69
C GLN A 560 4.01 -13.14 20.23
N GLY A 561 4.24 -12.05 19.48
CA GLY A 561 3.80 -11.87 18.10
C GLY A 561 4.90 -12.07 17.05
N GLY A 562 5.46 -13.27 16.96
CA GLY A 562 6.39 -13.64 15.89
C GLY A 562 5.70 -13.75 14.51
N ARG A 563 5.32 -12.61 13.90
CA ARG A 563 4.93 -12.59 12.48
C ARG A 563 6.13 -12.22 11.59
N PRO A 564 6.33 -12.92 10.46
CA PRO A 564 7.33 -12.54 9.47
C PRO A 564 7.01 -11.13 8.94
N LYS A 565 8.00 -10.24 8.91
CA LYS A 565 7.84 -8.90 8.33
C LYS A 565 7.65 -9.02 6.82
N GLY A 566 6.40 -9.09 6.36
CA GLY A 566 6.06 -9.00 4.94
C GLY A 566 6.34 -7.61 4.36
N PRO A 567 6.58 -7.49 3.03
CA PRO A 567 6.86 -6.22 2.39
C PRO A 567 5.61 -5.32 2.38
N LYS A 568 5.75 -4.08 2.84
CA LYS A 568 4.72 -3.04 2.73
C LYS A 568 4.54 -2.64 1.26
N ALA A 569 3.38 -2.90 0.68
CA ALA A 569 3.02 -2.37 -0.64
C ALA A 569 2.64 -0.88 -0.49
N ARG A 570 3.33 0.01 -1.22
CA ARG A 570 2.85 1.38 -1.47
C ARG A 570 2.22 1.41 -2.86
N GLY A 571 0.91 1.60 -2.93
CA GLY A 571 0.22 1.96 -4.15
C GLY A 571 -0.53 3.26 -3.88
N HIS A 572 -0.27 4.30 -4.67
CA HIS A 572 -1.20 5.43 -4.76
C HIS A 572 -2.45 4.96 -5.48
N ARG A 573 -3.61 5.28 -4.90
CA ARG A 573 -4.93 5.18 -5.53
C ARG A 573 -5.66 6.48 -5.25
N SER A 574 -6.34 7.00 -6.26
CA SER A 574 -7.30 8.10 -6.11
C SER A 574 -8.56 7.59 -5.42
N TRP A 575 -9.21 8.48 -4.65
CA TRP A 575 -10.54 8.23 -4.11
C TRP A 575 -11.57 8.65 -5.14
N VAL A 576 -12.05 7.70 -5.94
CA VAL A 576 -13.36 7.75 -6.62
C VAL A 576 -13.93 6.34 -6.55
#